data_AF-A0AAE2EN31-F1
#
_entry.id   AF-A0AAE2EN31-F1
#
_cell.length_a   1.000
_cell.length_b   1.000
_cell.length_c   1.000
_cell.angle_alpha   90.00
_cell.angle_beta   90.00
_cell.angle_gamma   90.00
#
_symmetry.space_group_name_H-M   'P 1'
#
loop_
_entity.id
_entity.type
_entity.pdbx_description
1 polymer ?
#
loop_
_entity_poly.entity_id
_entity_poly.type
_entity_poly.pdbx_seq_one_letter_code
_entity_poly.pdbx_strand_id
1 'polypeptide(L)'
;MNAEGGAGGGGTNIQLQFEEMITIANKLQTICNLYAEGVQPEIKKLTDTHFYKAGQAMKTMKSYPEILGKTMELFDNYSMAAQIVNYAMEKMYETDKELQKLYTIQK
;
A
#
# COMPACT_ATOMS: atom_id res chain seq x y z
N MET A 1 0.09 -25.35 43.61
CA MET A 1 -0.78 -24.22 43.20
C MET A 1 -0.05 -23.51 42.07
N ASN A 2 -0.44 -23.79 40.84
CA ASN A 2 0.07 -23.10 39.65
C ASN A 2 -0.79 -21.86 39.44
N ALA A 3 -0.17 -20.69 39.38
CA ALA A 3 -0.82 -19.47 38.94
C ALA A 3 -0.53 -19.31 37.43
N GLU A 4 -1.42 -19.87 36.62
CA GLU A 4 -1.59 -19.47 35.23
C GLU A 4 -2.42 -18.18 35.20
N GLY A 5 -2.06 -17.22 34.36
CA GLY A 5 -2.88 -16.03 34.16
C GLY A 5 -2.16 -14.79 33.64
N GLY A 6 -1.10 -14.95 32.83
CA GLY A 6 -0.57 -13.84 32.04
C GLY A 6 -1.44 -13.64 30.80
N ALA A 7 -2.45 -12.79 30.90
CA ALA A 7 -3.18 -12.28 29.75
C ALA A 7 -2.27 -11.36 28.92
N GLY A 8 -1.45 -11.96 28.05
CA GLY A 8 -0.68 -11.27 27.02
C GLY A 8 -1.45 -11.32 25.71
N GLY A 9 -1.79 -10.15 25.17
CA GLY A 9 -2.64 -9.97 23.98
C GLY A 9 -2.29 -10.91 22.83
N GLY A 10 -3.31 -11.64 22.36
CA GLY A 10 -3.21 -12.49 21.19
C GLY A 10 -2.94 -11.66 19.94
N GLY A 11 -1.66 -11.48 19.61
CA GLY A 11 -1.25 -11.26 18.23
C GLY A 11 -1.63 -12.51 17.46
N THR A 12 -2.66 -12.44 16.63
CA THR A 12 -2.94 -13.48 15.65
C THR A 12 -1.69 -13.63 14.78
N ASN A 13 -1.00 -14.77 14.88
CA ASN A 13 0.15 -15.06 14.03
C ASN A 13 -0.35 -15.13 12.58
N ILE A 14 -0.14 -14.06 11.81
CA ILE A 14 -0.43 -14.03 10.38
C ILE A 14 0.63 -14.88 9.70
N GLN A 15 0.25 -16.09 9.27
CA GLN A 15 1.09 -16.95 8.46
C GLN A 15 0.83 -16.63 6.99
N LEU A 16 1.87 -16.15 6.30
CA LEU A 16 1.85 -15.87 4.88
C LEU A 16 3.08 -16.51 4.23
N GLN A 17 2.88 -17.14 3.08
CA GLN A 17 3.98 -17.65 2.27
C GLN A 17 4.60 -16.53 1.43
N PHE A 18 5.87 -16.66 1.08
CA PHE A 18 6.60 -15.65 0.31
C PHE A 18 5.93 -15.36 -1.05
N GLU A 19 5.41 -16.39 -1.70
CA GLU A 19 4.70 -16.30 -2.99
C GLU A 19 3.37 -15.52 -2.87
N GLU A 20 2.67 -15.66 -1.74
CA GLU A 20 1.48 -14.88 -1.44
C GLU A 20 1.84 -13.40 -1.24
N MET A 21 2.97 -13.12 -0.60
CA MET A 21 3.47 -11.75 -0.43
C MET A 21 3.87 -11.11 -1.76
N ILE A 22 4.52 -11.84 -2.67
CA ILE A 22 4.78 -11.38 -4.06
C ILE A 22 3.47 -11.00 -4.74
N THR A 23 2.45 -11.86 -4.62
CA THR A 23 1.14 -11.62 -5.23
C THR A 23 0.49 -10.35 -4.69
N ILE A 24 0.56 -10.13 -3.38
CA ILE A 24 0.06 -8.91 -2.73
C ILE A 24 0.84 -7.67 -3.21
N ALA A 25 2.17 -7.73 -3.21
CA ALA A 25 3.02 -6.63 -3.66
C ALA A 25 2.71 -6.22 -5.11
N ASN A 26 2.56 -7.19 -6.02
CA ASN A 26 2.20 -6.94 -7.42
C ASN A 26 0.82 -6.29 -7.56
N LYS A 27 -0.17 -6.72 -6.77
CA LYS A 27 -1.51 -6.10 -6.77
C LYS A 27 -1.46 -4.66 -6.28
N LEU A 28 -0.72 -4.39 -5.20
CA LEU A 28 -0.54 -3.04 -4.67
C LEU A 28 0.17 -2.12 -5.68
N GLN A 29 1.23 -2.62 -6.32
CA GLN A 29 1.92 -1.87 -7.38
C GLN A 29 1.00 -1.56 -8.56
N THR A 30 0.17 -2.52 -8.97
CA THR A 30 -0.81 -2.32 -10.05
C THR A 30 -1.78 -1.20 -9.69
N ILE A 31 -2.28 -1.17 -8.44
CA ILE A 31 -3.14 -0.08 -7.97
C ILE A 31 -2.40 1.24 -8.02
N CYS A 32 -1.18 1.33 -7.48
CA CYS A 32 -0.39 2.55 -7.52
C CYS A 32 -0.19 3.09 -8.95
N ASN A 33 0.07 2.20 -9.92
CA ASN A 33 0.22 2.58 -11.33
C ASN A 33 -1.09 3.13 -11.93
N LEU A 34 -2.25 2.53 -11.60
CA LEU A 34 -3.55 3.05 -12.05
C LEU A 34 -3.78 4.50 -11.60
N TYR A 35 -3.37 4.84 -10.38
CA TYR A 35 -3.47 6.20 -9.86
C TYR A 35 -2.52 7.15 -10.56
N ALA A 36 -1.24 6.77 -10.70
CA ALA A 36 -0.21 7.62 -11.28
C ALA A 36 -0.42 7.87 -12.79
N GLU A 37 -0.79 6.82 -13.54
CA GLU A 37 -0.87 6.87 -15.00
C GLU A 37 -2.27 7.20 -15.52
N GLY A 38 -3.31 6.87 -14.75
CA GLY A 38 -4.70 7.08 -15.14
C GLY A 38 -5.34 8.25 -14.40
N VAL A 39 -5.49 8.11 -13.09
CA VAL A 39 -6.36 9.02 -12.32
C VAL A 39 -5.77 10.42 -12.20
N GLN A 40 -4.50 10.55 -11.82
CA GLN A 40 -3.84 11.83 -11.65
C GLN A 40 -3.86 12.70 -12.92
N PRO A 41 -3.50 12.20 -14.13
CA PRO A 41 -3.54 13.03 -15.33
C PRO A 41 -4.97 13.40 -15.77
N GLU A 42 -5.95 12.52 -15.63
CA GLU A 42 -7.33 12.83 -16.01
C GLU A 42 -7.95 13.90 -15.10
N ILE A 43 -7.71 13.84 -13.79
CA ILE A 43 -8.18 14.89 -12.88
C ILE A 43 -7.47 16.21 -13.17
N LYS A 44 -6.17 16.18 -13.49
CA LYS A 44 -5.44 17.39 -13.90
C LYS A 44 -6.03 18.03 -15.16
N LYS A 45 -6.39 17.23 -16.17
CA LYS A 45 -7.09 17.73 -17.36
C LYS A 45 -8.41 18.42 -16.99
N LEU A 46 -9.16 17.83 -16.06
CA LEU A 46 -10.41 18.40 -15.56
C LEU A 46 -10.21 19.73 -14.83
N THR A 47 -9.16 19.87 -14.02
CA THR A 47 -8.85 21.14 -13.35
C THR A 47 -8.37 22.22 -14.31
N ASP A 48 -7.70 21.83 -15.40
CA ASP A 48 -7.16 22.75 -16.40
C ASP A 48 -8.21 23.17 -17.46
N THR A 49 -9.41 22.57 -17.45
CA THR A 49 -10.49 22.95 -18.38
C THR A 49 -11.11 24.31 -18.04
N HIS A 50 -10.96 25.29 -18.93
CA HIS A 50 -11.55 26.64 -18.80
C HIS A 50 -12.94 26.79 -19.46
N PHE A 51 -13.65 25.69 -19.70
CA PHE A 51 -14.91 25.69 -20.44
C PHE A 51 -16.03 26.41 -19.66
N TYR A 52 -16.10 26.20 -18.35
CA TYR A 52 -17.11 26.83 -17.49
C TYR A 52 -16.55 28.08 -16.79
N LYS A 53 -16.86 29.26 -17.34
CA LYS A 53 -16.37 30.55 -16.82
C LYS A 53 -17.32 31.25 -15.82
N ALA A 54 -18.55 30.77 -15.66
CA ALA A 54 -19.54 31.33 -14.73
C ALA A 54 -20.67 30.32 -14.44
N GLY A 55 -21.52 30.65 -13.46
CA GLY A 55 -22.76 29.92 -13.17
C GLY A 55 -22.59 28.69 -12.27
N GLN A 56 -23.63 27.86 -12.17
CA GLN A 56 -23.65 26.70 -11.27
C GLN A 56 -22.56 25.67 -11.62
N ALA A 57 -22.20 25.52 -12.90
CA ALA A 57 -21.15 24.61 -13.34
C ALA A 57 -19.75 24.96 -12.76
N MET A 58 -19.46 26.25 -12.55
CA MET A 58 -18.20 26.67 -11.90
C MET A 58 -18.14 26.23 -10.44
N LYS A 59 -19.28 26.12 -9.74
CA LYS A 59 -19.31 25.59 -8.36
C LYS A 59 -18.90 24.11 -8.32
N THR A 60 -19.30 23.33 -9.31
CA THR A 60 -18.89 21.92 -9.44
C THR A 60 -17.42 21.78 -9.80
N MET A 61 -16.86 22.65 -10.65
CA MET A 61 -15.42 22.66 -10.94
C MET A 61 -14.56 22.89 -9.68
N LYS A 62 -15.08 23.62 -8.68
CA LYS A 62 -14.36 23.88 -7.41
C LYS A 62 -14.19 22.64 -6.54
N SER A 63 -14.96 21.57 -6.72
CA SER A 63 -14.77 20.33 -5.94
C SER A 63 -13.70 19.41 -6.53
N TYR A 64 -13.24 19.65 -7.76
CA TYR A 64 -12.24 18.78 -8.41
C TYR A 64 -10.88 18.74 -7.69
N PRO A 65 -10.34 19.86 -7.18
CA PRO A 65 -9.14 19.79 -6.34
C PRO A 65 -9.32 18.98 -5.05
N GLU A 66 -10.51 19.02 -4.43
CA GLU A 66 -10.80 18.22 -3.24
C GLU A 66 -10.86 16.73 -3.58
N ILE A 67 -11.51 16.37 -4.69
CA ILE A 67 -11.56 15.00 -5.20
C ILE A 67 -10.14 14.51 -5.54
N LEU A 68 -9.30 15.36 -6.14
CA LEU A 68 -7.89 15.05 -6.39
C LEU A 68 -7.16 14.74 -5.07
N GLY A 69 -7.32 15.59 -4.06
CA GLY A 69 -6.70 15.40 -2.75
C GLY A 69 -7.06 14.04 -2.14
N LYS A 70 -8.36 13.74 -2.03
CA LYS A 70 -8.84 12.46 -1.50
C LYS A 70 -8.37 11.25 -2.32
N THR A 71 -8.26 11.42 -3.63
CA THR A 71 -7.77 10.39 -4.53
C THR A 71 -6.28 10.11 -4.29
N MET A 72 -5.48 11.15 -4.08
CA MET A 72 -4.05 11.01 -3.77
C MET A 72 -3.82 10.45 -2.35
N GLU A 73 -4.67 10.79 -1.37
CA GLU A 73 -4.64 10.14 -0.05
C GLU A 73 -4.84 8.61 -0.15
N LEU A 74 -5.73 8.16 -1.04
CA LEU A 74 -5.93 6.73 -1.28
C LEU A 74 -4.71 6.08 -1.96
N PHE A 75 -4.08 6.78 -2.91
CA PHE A 75 -2.80 6.36 -3.48
C PHE A 75 -1.71 6.22 -2.40
N ASP A 76 -1.59 7.21 -1.50
CA ASP A 76 -0.60 7.18 -0.41
C ASP A 76 -0.79 5.96 0.51
N ASN A 77 -2.05 5.62 0.82
CA ASN A 77 -2.37 4.43 1.61
C ASN A 77 -1.92 3.13 0.91
N TYR A 78 -2.18 2.97 -0.39
CA TYR A 78 -1.74 1.80 -1.14
C TYR A 78 -0.22 1.74 -1.30
N SER A 79 0.43 2.90 -1.49
CA SER A 79 1.87 3.02 -1.56
C SER A 79 2.54 2.62 -0.23
N MET A 80 1.99 3.09 0.89
CA MET A 80 2.46 2.71 2.22
C MET A 80 2.28 1.21 2.48
N ALA A 81 1.13 0.64 2.11
CA ALA A 81 0.91 -0.79 2.22
C ALA A 81 1.93 -1.59 1.40
N ALA A 82 2.25 -1.15 0.17
CA ALA A 82 3.25 -1.79 -0.69
C ALA A 82 4.64 -1.76 -0.04
N GLN A 83 5.03 -0.62 0.55
CA GLN A 83 6.29 -0.48 1.25
C GLN A 83 6.41 -1.46 2.43
N ILE A 84 5.34 -1.60 3.22
CA ILE A 84 5.32 -2.53 4.36
C ILE A 84 5.46 -3.99 3.90
N VAL A 85 4.74 -4.39 2.85
CA VAL A 85 4.81 -5.75 2.30
C VAL A 85 6.20 -6.03 1.75
N ASN A 86 6.77 -5.11 0.98
CA ASN A 86 8.12 -5.25 0.42
C ASN A 86 9.19 -5.35 1.52
N TYR A 87 9.07 -4.53 2.57
CA TYR A 87 9.97 -4.62 3.73
C TYR A 87 9.87 -5.97 4.44
N ALA A 88 8.66 -6.50 4.63
CA ALA A 88 8.47 -7.83 5.21
C ALA A 88 9.11 -8.93 4.33
N MET A 89 8.97 -8.84 3.00
CA MET A 89 9.59 -9.78 2.06
C MET A 89 11.13 -9.73 2.15
N GLU A 90 11.71 -8.54 2.23
CA GLU A 90 13.16 -8.36 2.39
C GLU A 90 13.65 -9.03 3.69
N LYS A 91 12.90 -8.89 4.79
CA LYS A 91 13.23 -9.55 6.05
C LYS A 91 13.11 -11.07 5.98
N MET A 92 12.12 -11.61 5.28
CA MET A 92 12.04 -13.05 5.04
C MET A 92 13.26 -13.57 4.28
N TYR A 93 13.65 -12.87 3.21
CA TYR A 93 14.81 -13.23 2.40
C TYR A 93 16.13 -13.21 3.20
N GLU A 94 16.40 -12.16 3.97
CA GLU A 94 17.61 -12.11 4.80
C GLU A 94 17.61 -13.18 5.89
N THR A 95 16.45 -13.48 6.48
CA THR A 95 16.30 -14.56 7.46
C THR A 95 16.65 -15.93 6.84
N ASP A 96 16.12 -16.23 5.64
CA ASP A 96 16.41 -17.48 4.94
C ASP A 96 17.90 -17.62 4.60
N LYS A 97 18.54 -16.52 4.20
CA LYS A 97 19.99 -16.47 3.91
C LYS A 97 20.83 -16.71 5.16
N GLU A 98 20.42 -16.18 6.32
CA GLU A 98 21.10 -16.45 7.60
C GLU A 98 20.95 -17.90 8.02
N LEU A 99 19.74 -18.47 7.90
CA LEU A 99 19.49 -19.88 8.18
C LEU A 99 20.34 -20.80 7.29
N GLN A 100 20.44 -20.49 5.99
CA GLN A 100 21.27 -21.26 5.05
C GLN A 100 22.75 -21.30 5.47
N LYS A 101 23.29 -20.18 5.94
CA LYS A 101 24.68 -20.12 6.45
C LYS A 101 24.88 -21.03 7.65
N LEU A 102 23.95 -20.99 8.61
CA LEU A 102 24.01 -21.83 9.81
C LEU A 102 23.96 -23.33 9.46
N TYR A 103 23.07 -23.73 8.55
CA TYR A 103 22.99 -25.12 8.09
C TYR A 103 24.27 -25.60 7.39
N THR A 104 24.96 -24.70 6.67
CA THR A 104 26.21 -25.05 5.98
C THR A 104 27.38 -25.23 6.95
N ILE A 105 27.38 -24.52 8.09
CA ILE A 105 28.41 -24.64 9.14
C ILE A 105 28.23 -25.92 9.98
N GLN A 106 27.02 -26.46 10.07
CA GLN A 106 26.71 -27.67 10.84
C GLN A 106 26.94 -29.00 10.09
N LYS A 107 27.38 -28.95 8.83
CA LYS A 107 27.76 -30.13 8.02
C LYS A 107 29.28 -30.25 7.94
#